data_AF-A0A836ZQG9-F1
#
_entry.id   AF-A0A836ZQG9-F1
#
_cell.length_a   1.000
_cell.length_b   1.000
_cell.length_c   1.000
_cell.angle_alpha   90.00
_cell.angle_beta   90.00
_cell.angle_gamma   90.00
#
_symmetry.space_group_name_H-M   'P 1'
#
loop_
_entity.id
_entity.type
_entity.pdbx_description
1 polymer ?
#
loop_
_entity_poly.entity_id
_entity_poly.type
_entity_poly.pdbx_seq_one_letter_code
_entity_poly.pdbx_strand_id
1 'polypeptide(L)'
;MDLFWTLPETAFGRFKLSWQNTLVGRYEALGAAGQRQPQGPGIEVVDSAIPEWTSHAVLDWSLGNWTASWTARHISKLTEQCGDAVEFAVCSDPSVGTNRLDAITYHDAQVGYRFDWLKGLQLTAGLNNVFDNDPPICLSCSLNGYDASTYDIPGGRFWYARVDLKF
;
A
#
# COMPACT_ATOMS: atom_id res chain seq x y z
N MET A 1 -4.50 -14.81 -3.27
CA MET A 1 -3.73 -15.72 -4.14
C MET A 1 -2.28 -15.39 -3.92
N ASP A 2 -1.52 -16.40 -3.51
CA ASP A 2 -0.21 -16.20 -2.93
C ASP A 2 0.80 -17.03 -3.72
N LEU A 3 1.85 -16.35 -4.20
CA LEU A 3 2.96 -16.93 -4.94
C LEU A 3 4.24 -16.66 -4.18
N PHE A 4 4.98 -17.73 -3.90
CA PHE A 4 6.31 -17.65 -3.31
C PHE A 4 7.29 -18.35 -4.24
N TRP A 5 8.36 -17.66 -4.63
CA TRP A 5 9.34 -18.18 -5.55
C TRP A 5 10.76 -17.84 -5.09
N THR A 6 11.62 -18.84 -4.98
CA THR A 6 13.05 -18.65 -4.70
C THR A 6 13.84 -19.04 -5.93
N LEU A 7 14.59 -18.10 -6.48
CA LEU A 7 15.45 -18.37 -7.62
C LEU A 7 16.69 -19.17 -7.18
N PRO A 8 17.25 -20.01 -8.07
CA PRO A 8 18.56 -20.61 -7.84
C PRO A 8 19.61 -19.54 -7.53
N GLU A 9 20.66 -19.94 -6.81
CA GLU A 9 21.77 -19.05 -6.51
C GLU A 9 22.52 -18.69 -7.80
N THR A 10 22.69 -17.39 -8.02
CA THR A 10 23.39 -16.86 -9.19
C THR A 10 24.68 -16.15 -8.77
N ALA A 11 25.55 -15.80 -9.72
CA ALA A 11 26.71 -14.96 -9.45
C ALA A 11 26.34 -13.59 -8.87
N PHE A 12 25.10 -13.12 -9.09
CA PHE A 12 24.57 -11.87 -8.55
C PHE A 12 23.88 -12.07 -7.20
N GLY A 13 23.89 -13.26 -6.62
CA GLY A 13 23.23 -13.59 -5.36
C GLY A 13 21.93 -14.36 -5.55
N ARG A 14 21.13 -14.39 -4.49
CA ARG A 14 19.86 -15.11 -4.42
C ARG A 14 18.70 -14.13 -4.37
N PHE A 15 17.68 -14.40 -5.18
CA PHE A 15 16.45 -13.62 -5.22
C PHE A 15 15.27 -14.45 -4.70
N LYS A 16 14.38 -13.81 -3.95
CA LYS A 16 13.11 -14.38 -3.52
C LYS A 16 11.98 -13.41 -3.82
N LEU A 17 10.92 -13.91 -4.45
CA LEU A 17 9.69 -13.18 -4.70
C LEU A 17 8.60 -13.74 -3.79
N SER A 18 7.97 -12.87 -3.02
CA SER A 18 6.74 -13.15 -2.28
C SER A 18 5.65 -12.22 -2.81
N TRP A 19 4.59 -12.76 -3.40
CA TRP A 19 3.52 -11.97 -3.98
C TRP A 19 2.17 -12.45 -3.50
N GLN A 20 1.46 -11.59 -2.79
CA GLN A 20 0.18 -11.88 -2.17
C GLN A 20 -0.87 -10.92 -2.70
N ASN A 21 -2.06 -11.44 -2.99
CA ASN A 21 -3.16 -10.68 -3.55
C ASN A 21 -4.45 -10.98 -2.79
N THR A 22 -5.16 -9.93 -2.40
CA THR A 22 -6.50 -10.01 -1.81
C THR A 22 -7.51 -9.56 -2.84
N LEU A 23 -8.59 -10.32 -3.00
CA LEU A 23 -9.71 -9.99 -3.90
C LEU A 23 -11.00 -10.03 -3.10
N VAL A 24 -11.81 -8.98 -3.18
CA VAL A 24 -13.09 -8.87 -2.46
C VAL A 24 -14.22 -8.98 -3.47
N GLY A 25 -14.91 -10.12 -3.47
CA GLY A 25 -16.02 -10.36 -4.40
C GLY A 25 -17.34 -9.73 -3.97
N ARG A 26 -17.67 -9.77 -2.67
CA ARG A 26 -18.90 -9.20 -2.12
C ARG A 26 -18.68 -8.79 -0.67
N TYR A 27 -19.20 -7.63 -0.31
CA TYR A 27 -19.29 -7.17 1.07
C TYR A 27 -20.70 -6.62 1.31
N GLU A 28 -21.29 -7.00 2.44
CA GLU A 28 -22.58 -6.49 2.90
C GLU A 28 -22.53 -6.34 4.41
N ALA A 29 -22.91 -5.15 4.88
CA ALA A 29 -23.11 -4.89 6.29
C ALA A 29 -24.54 -4.38 6.52
N LEU A 30 -25.11 -4.79 7.64
CA LEU A 30 -26.41 -4.31 8.10
C LEU A 30 -26.21 -3.53 9.39
N GLY A 31 -26.88 -2.38 9.50
CA GLY A 31 -26.92 -1.64 10.76
C GLY A 31 -27.87 -2.27 11.78
N ALA A 32 -27.92 -1.68 12.97
CA ALA A 32 -28.68 -2.23 14.11
C ALA A 32 -30.19 -2.41 13.83
N ALA A 33 -30.78 -1.62 12.93
CA ALA A 33 -32.18 -1.73 12.52
C ALA A 33 -32.38 -2.53 11.22
N GLY A 34 -31.35 -3.26 10.76
CA GLY A 34 -31.41 -4.13 9.57
C GLY A 34 -31.23 -3.41 8.23
N GLN A 35 -30.99 -2.10 8.23
CA GLN A 35 -30.72 -1.33 7.02
C GLN A 35 -29.33 -1.67 6.45
N ARG A 36 -29.23 -1.79 5.13
CA ARG A 36 -27.96 -2.05 4.44
C ARG A 36 -27.06 -0.81 4.50
N GLN A 37 -25.80 -1.02 4.84
CA GLN A 37 -24.77 0.02 4.80
C GLN A 37 -24.26 0.23 3.36
N PRO A 38 -23.84 1.45 3.01
CA PRO A 38 -23.38 1.78 1.65
C PRO A 38 -22.00 1.19 1.30
N GLN A 39 -21.27 0.66 2.27
CA GLN A 39 -19.96 0.04 2.06
C GLN A 39 -20.04 -1.14 1.09
N GLY A 40 -19.04 -1.26 0.22
CA GLY A 40 -18.93 -2.34 -0.74
C GLY A 40 -17.56 -2.34 -1.42
N PRO A 41 -17.22 -3.42 -2.13
CA PRO A 41 -15.97 -3.50 -2.87
C PRO A 41 -15.88 -2.36 -3.91
N GLY A 42 -14.73 -1.70 -3.96
CA GLY A 42 -14.47 -0.56 -4.84
C GLY A 42 -15.11 0.76 -4.41
N ILE A 43 -15.70 0.83 -3.21
CA ILE A 43 -16.41 2.02 -2.73
C ILE A 43 -15.71 2.57 -1.49
N GLU A 44 -15.48 3.88 -1.50
CA GLU A 44 -15.01 4.67 -0.36
C GLU A 44 -16.21 5.29 0.35
N VAL A 45 -16.28 5.14 1.67
CA VAL A 45 -17.34 5.71 2.52
C VAL A 45 -16.75 6.20 3.84
N VAL A 46 -16.48 7.51 3.95
CA VAL A 46 -16.14 8.17 5.22
C VAL A 46 -14.98 7.47 5.93
N ASP A 47 -13.79 7.53 5.32
CA ASP A 47 -12.55 6.92 5.83
C ASP A 47 -12.65 5.39 5.95
N SER A 48 -13.39 4.78 5.03
CA SER A 48 -13.59 3.34 4.96
C SER A 48 -13.64 2.88 3.51
N ALA A 49 -12.46 2.56 2.99
CA ALA A 49 -12.33 1.85 1.74
C ALA A 49 -12.51 0.34 1.91
N ILE A 50 -13.10 -0.28 0.90
CA ILE A 50 -12.93 -1.72 0.64
C ILE A 50 -12.43 -1.86 -0.79
N PRO A 51 -11.12 -1.87 -1.06
CA PRO A 51 -10.61 -2.08 -2.41
C PRO A 51 -11.09 -3.41 -2.98
N GLU A 52 -11.48 -3.43 -4.27
CA GLU A 52 -11.85 -4.68 -4.95
C GLU A 52 -10.69 -5.67 -4.93
N TRP A 53 -9.46 -5.16 -5.00
CA TRP A 53 -8.28 -5.94 -4.76
C TRP A 53 -7.10 -5.11 -4.24
N THR A 54 -6.21 -5.79 -3.52
CA THR A 54 -4.90 -5.27 -3.15
C THR A 54 -3.83 -6.28 -3.51
N SER A 55 -2.61 -5.78 -3.78
CA SER A 55 -1.46 -6.62 -4.11
C SER A 55 -0.25 -6.18 -3.31
N HIS A 56 0.45 -7.14 -2.72
CA HIS A 56 1.66 -6.93 -1.95
C HIS A 56 2.76 -7.84 -2.52
N ALA A 57 3.73 -7.25 -3.22
CA ALA A 57 4.84 -7.97 -3.83
C ALA A 57 6.16 -7.55 -3.17
N VAL A 58 6.95 -8.51 -2.72
CA VAL A 58 8.27 -8.29 -2.10
C VAL A 58 9.31 -9.06 -2.90
N LEU A 59 10.31 -8.35 -3.40
CA LEU A 59 11.51 -8.92 -3.99
C LEU A 59 12.67 -8.76 -3.01
N ASP A 60 13.07 -9.86 -2.39
CA ASP A 60 14.26 -9.90 -1.55
C ASP A 60 15.48 -10.35 -2.35
N TRP A 61 16.60 -9.72 -2.06
CA TRP A 61 17.90 -10.03 -2.61
C TRP A 61 18.92 -10.22 -1.49
N SER A 62 19.80 -11.21 -1.64
CA SER A 62 20.92 -11.41 -0.73
C SER A 62 22.17 -11.86 -1.48
N LEU A 63 23.31 -11.26 -1.15
CA LEU A 63 24.62 -11.65 -1.66
C LEU A 63 25.68 -11.46 -0.56
N GLY A 64 26.23 -12.56 -0.06
CA GLY A 64 27.19 -12.53 1.04
C GLY A 64 26.61 -11.86 2.28
N ASN A 65 27.17 -10.71 2.66
CA ASN A 65 26.74 -9.92 3.82
C ASN A 65 25.71 -8.83 3.46
N TRP A 66 25.40 -8.64 2.19
CA TRP A 66 24.42 -7.68 1.72
C TRP A 66 23.04 -8.31 1.63
N THR A 67 22.03 -7.53 2.03
CA THR A 67 20.63 -7.79 1.76
C THR A 67 19.98 -6.55 1.16
N ALA A 68 19.00 -6.73 0.30
CA ALA A 68 18.11 -5.65 -0.11
C ALA A 68 16.69 -6.21 -0.25
N SER A 69 15.71 -5.34 -0.14
CA SER A 69 14.31 -5.69 -0.37
C SER A 69 13.62 -4.53 -1.09
N TRP A 70 12.78 -4.88 -2.06
CA TRP A 70 11.90 -3.96 -2.75
C TRP A 70 10.47 -4.44 -2.63
N THR A 71 9.62 -3.61 -2.04
CA THR A 71 8.21 -3.90 -1.83
C THR A 71 7.36 -3.01 -2.72
N ALA A 72 6.38 -3.59 -3.40
CA ALA A 72 5.32 -2.89 -4.10
C ALA A 72 3.97 -3.20 -3.44
N ARG A 73 3.29 -2.14 -2.96
CA ARG A 73 1.95 -2.22 -2.35
C ARG A 73 0.97 -1.53 -3.27
N HIS A 74 0.04 -2.28 -3.85
CA HIS A 74 -0.97 -1.77 -4.76
C HIS A 74 -2.36 -1.81 -4.13
N ILE A 75 -3.10 -0.72 -4.35
CA ILE A 75 -4.50 -0.56 -3.95
C ILE A 75 -5.28 -0.26 -5.22
N SER A 76 -6.31 -1.07 -5.50
CA SER A 76 -7.18 -0.83 -6.64
C SER A 76 -7.93 0.50 -6.50
N LYS A 77 -8.36 1.07 -7.63
CA LYS A 77 -9.21 2.26 -7.66
C LYS A 77 -10.42 2.13 -6.73
N LEU A 78 -10.88 3.26 -6.21
CA LEU A 78 -12.13 3.37 -5.47
C LEU A 78 -13.06 4.37 -6.16
N THR A 79 -14.33 4.34 -5.77
CA THR A 79 -15.33 5.33 -6.15
C THR A 79 -15.98 5.86 -4.88
N GLU A 80 -16.23 7.15 -4.83
CA GLU A 80 -16.94 7.81 -3.75
C GLU A 80 -18.09 8.67 -4.28
N GLN A 81 -18.93 9.16 -3.37
CA GLN A 81 -19.91 10.19 -3.67
C GLN A 81 -19.27 11.57 -3.56
N CYS A 82 -19.48 12.44 -4.55
CA CYS A 82 -18.99 13.83 -4.51
C CYS A 82 -19.76 14.69 -3.50
N GLY A 83 -21.00 14.31 -3.16
CA GLY A 83 -21.87 15.11 -2.30
C GLY A 83 -22.05 16.53 -2.83
N ASP A 84 -21.96 17.51 -1.94
CA ASP A 84 -22.07 18.94 -2.28
C ASP A 84 -20.93 19.45 -3.17
N ALA A 85 -19.86 18.66 -3.35
CA ALA A 85 -18.74 19.01 -4.22
C ALA A 85 -18.96 18.67 -5.71
N VAL A 86 -20.17 18.21 -6.10
CA VAL A 86 -20.49 17.75 -7.46
C VAL A 86 -20.24 18.80 -8.55
N GLU A 87 -20.39 20.09 -8.24
CA GLU A 87 -20.18 21.18 -9.19
C GLU A 87 -18.69 21.54 -9.41
N PHE A 88 -17.79 21.00 -8.59
CA PHE A 88 -16.35 21.28 -8.70
C PHE A 88 -15.64 20.28 -9.60
N ALA A 89 -14.56 20.74 -10.25
CA ALA A 89 -13.78 19.93 -11.20
C ALA A 89 -13.11 18.69 -10.59
N VAL A 90 -13.01 18.62 -9.26
CA VAL A 90 -12.50 17.44 -8.54
C VAL A 90 -13.47 16.25 -8.61
N CYS A 91 -14.77 16.48 -8.84
CA CYS A 91 -15.73 15.42 -9.07
C CYS A 91 -15.55 14.87 -10.50
N SER A 92 -15.03 13.65 -10.62
CA SER A 92 -14.71 13.08 -11.94
C SER A 92 -15.93 12.79 -12.83
N ASP A 93 -17.09 12.51 -12.24
CA ASP A 93 -18.37 12.32 -12.95
C ASP A 93 -19.51 13.11 -12.26
N PRO A 94 -19.65 14.41 -12.56
CA PRO A 94 -20.71 15.25 -12.01
C PRO A 94 -22.12 14.81 -12.40
N SER A 95 -22.28 14.08 -13.52
CA SER A 95 -23.60 13.66 -14.01
C SER A 95 -24.21 12.56 -13.15
N VAL A 96 -23.35 11.69 -12.59
CA VAL A 96 -23.72 10.63 -11.64
C VAL A 96 -23.49 11.06 -10.19
N GLY A 97 -22.69 12.11 -9.97
CA GLY A 97 -22.34 12.60 -8.63
C GLY A 97 -21.25 11.79 -7.95
N THR A 98 -20.39 11.13 -8.72
CA THR A 98 -19.34 10.24 -8.20
C THR A 98 -17.94 10.70 -8.57
N ASN A 99 -17.02 10.55 -7.62
CA ASN A 99 -15.60 10.78 -7.85
C ASN A 99 -14.84 9.46 -7.87
N ARG A 100 -13.90 9.32 -8.80
CA ARG A 100 -13.01 8.18 -8.93
C ARG A 100 -11.68 8.49 -8.27
N LEU A 101 -11.34 7.70 -7.26
CA LEU A 101 -10.02 7.69 -6.65
C LEU A 101 -9.16 6.70 -7.43
N ASP A 102 -8.12 7.19 -8.10
CA ASP A 102 -7.29 6.34 -8.95
C ASP A 102 -6.52 5.29 -8.13
N ALA A 103 -6.23 4.16 -8.79
CA ALA A 103 -5.42 3.11 -8.21
C ALA A 103 -4.00 3.62 -7.97
N ILE A 104 -3.38 3.18 -6.88
CA ILE A 104 -2.06 3.66 -6.46
C ILE A 104 -1.15 2.48 -6.11
N THR A 105 0.14 2.65 -6.42
CA THR A 105 1.18 1.71 -6.02
C THR A 105 2.27 2.44 -5.26
N TYR A 106 2.48 2.05 -4.00
CA TYR A 106 3.60 2.50 -3.21
C TYR A 106 4.79 1.55 -3.39
N HIS A 107 5.98 2.13 -3.41
CA HIS A 107 7.22 1.39 -3.51
C HIS A 107 8.09 1.69 -2.30
N ASP A 108 8.48 0.65 -1.59
CA ASP A 108 9.33 0.74 -0.41
C ASP A 108 10.63 -0.03 -0.68
N ALA A 109 11.76 0.49 -0.21
CA ALA A 109 13.07 -0.09 -0.44
C ALA A 109 13.88 -0.12 0.85
N GLN A 110 14.66 -1.19 1.03
CA GLN A 110 15.66 -1.23 2.10
C GLN A 110 16.91 -1.98 1.66
N VAL A 111 18.06 -1.58 2.22
CA VAL A 111 19.35 -2.24 2.06
C VAL A 111 19.96 -2.47 3.42
N GLY A 112 20.54 -3.65 3.60
CA GLY A 112 21.19 -4.06 4.84
C GLY A 112 22.58 -4.62 4.60
N TYR A 113 23.42 -4.48 5.62
CA TYR A 113 24.75 -5.09 5.65
C TYR A 113 25.01 -5.72 7.02
N ARG A 114 25.54 -6.95 7.00
CA ARG A 114 25.95 -7.69 8.19
C ARG A 114 27.45 -7.56 8.42
N PHE A 115 27.82 -7.14 9.63
CA PHE A 115 29.20 -7.02 10.08
C PHE A 115 29.60 -8.26 10.88
N ASP A 116 30.24 -9.22 10.21
CA ASP A 116 30.63 -10.48 10.86
C ASP A 116 31.62 -10.27 12.02
N TRP A 117 32.53 -9.30 11.90
CA TRP A 117 33.50 -8.94 12.94
C TRP A 117 32.88 -8.25 14.16
N LEU A 118 31.63 -7.81 14.07
CA LEU A 118 30.83 -7.24 15.18
C LEU A 118 29.79 -8.24 15.68
N LYS A 119 30.16 -9.53 15.78
CA LYS A 119 29.25 -10.62 16.21
C LYS A 119 27.97 -10.69 15.37
N GLY A 120 28.05 -10.38 14.07
CA GLY A 120 26.90 -10.43 13.16
C GLY A 120 25.92 -9.28 13.32
N LEU A 121 26.33 -8.14 13.90
CA LEU A 121 25.54 -6.90 13.91
C LEU A 121 25.07 -6.55 12.50
N GLN A 122 23.78 -6.23 12.35
CA GLN A 122 23.18 -5.87 11.08
C GLN A 122 22.71 -4.41 11.12
N LEU A 123 23.16 -3.63 10.13
CA LEU A 123 22.64 -2.29 9.87
C LEU A 123 21.73 -2.34 8.65
N THR A 124 20.58 -1.69 8.73
CA THR A 124 19.65 -1.55 7.61
C THR A 124 19.25 -0.09 7.46
N ALA A 125 19.25 0.43 6.23
CA ALA A 125 18.64 1.70 5.88
C ALA A 125 17.48 1.44 4.94
N GLY A 126 16.37 2.14 5.14
CA GLY A 126 15.16 1.99 4.33
C GLY A 126 14.47 3.30 4.03
N LEU A 127 13.64 3.26 2.99
CA LEU A 127 12.85 4.34 2.46
C LEU A 127 11.48 3.80 2.06
N ASN A 128 10.44 4.30 2.72
CA ASN A 128 9.06 4.06 2.31
C ASN A 128 8.61 5.14 1.34
N ASN A 129 7.76 4.77 0.39
CA ASN A 129 7.27 5.64 -0.68
C ASN A 129 8.41 6.31 -1.47
N VAL A 130 9.27 5.49 -2.09
CA VAL A 130 10.46 5.89 -2.86
C VAL A 130 10.14 6.96 -3.91
N PHE A 131 8.96 6.87 -4.54
CA PHE A 131 8.53 7.77 -5.61
C PHE A 131 7.73 8.98 -5.13
N ASP A 132 7.51 9.14 -3.82
CA ASP A 132 6.74 10.26 -3.26
C ASP A 132 5.32 10.36 -3.83
N ASN A 133 4.67 9.22 -4.01
CA ASN A 133 3.29 9.18 -4.51
C ASN A 133 2.35 9.68 -3.43
N ASP A 134 1.55 10.69 -3.75
CA ASP A 134 0.49 11.21 -2.88
C ASP A 134 -0.81 10.41 -3.07
N PRO A 135 -1.63 10.29 -2.01
CA PRO A 135 -2.96 9.69 -2.13
C PRO A 135 -3.87 10.51 -3.07
N PRO A 136 -4.85 9.86 -3.72
CA PRO A 136 -5.87 10.57 -4.47
C PRO A 136 -6.70 11.47 -3.55
N ILE A 137 -7.19 12.59 -4.09
CA ILE A 137 -8.10 13.47 -3.35
C ILE A 137 -9.41 12.72 -3.12
N CYS A 138 -9.79 12.63 -1.84
CA CYS A 138 -11.02 12.04 -1.37
C CYS A 138 -11.95 13.12 -0.81
N LEU A 139 -13.14 13.24 -1.37
CA LEU A 139 -14.16 14.24 -1.02
C LEU A 139 -15.04 13.78 0.15
N SER A 140 -15.24 12.47 0.29
CA SER A 140 -16.04 11.85 1.33
C SER A 140 -15.26 11.57 2.62
N CYS A 141 -13.93 11.74 2.60
CA CYS A 141 -13.03 11.51 3.72
C CYS A 141 -12.93 12.72 4.65
N SER A 142 -12.71 12.47 5.94
CA SER A 142 -12.69 13.52 6.97
C SER A 142 -11.31 14.15 7.19
N LEU A 143 -10.23 13.45 6.81
CA LEU A 143 -8.86 13.85 7.14
C LEU A 143 -8.19 14.61 5.99
N ASN A 144 -8.36 15.94 5.94
CA ASN A 144 -7.68 16.82 4.97
C ASN A 144 -7.81 16.35 3.50
N GLY A 145 -8.87 15.64 3.16
CA GLY A 145 -9.13 15.17 1.80
C GLY A 145 -8.43 13.87 1.38
N TYR A 146 -8.07 12.98 2.31
CA TYR A 146 -7.64 11.60 2.01
C TYR A 146 -8.05 10.61 3.12
N ASP A 147 -8.08 9.31 2.80
CA ASP A 147 -8.32 8.23 3.77
C ASP A 147 -7.00 7.69 4.34
N ALA A 148 -6.68 8.02 5.60
CA ALA A 148 -5.48 7.53 6.29
C ALA A 148 -5.54 6.06 6.72
N SER A 149 -6.72 5.42 6.66
CA SER A 149 -6.84 3.98 6.91
C SER A 149 -6.39 3.16 5.71
N THR A 150 -6.44 3.75 4.52
CA THR A 150 -6.17 3.08 3.24
C THR A 150 -4.84 3.51 2.63
N TYR A 151 -4.51 4.80 2.69
CA TYR A 151 -3.37 5.37 1.99
C TYR A 151 -2.27 5.89 2.92
N ASP A 152 -1.05 5.98 2.39
CA ASP A 152 0.04 6.66 3.08
C ASP A 152 -0.24 8.18 3.15
N ILE A 153 0.31 8.85 4.17
CA ILE A 153 0.16 10.30 4.36
C ILE A 153 0.70 11.08 3.14
N PRO A 154 0.03 12.17 2.70
CA PRO A 154 0.57 13.06 1.66
C PRO A 154 1.98 13.58 2.01
N GLY A 155 2.90 13.57 1.04
CA GLY A 155 4.32 13.87 1.25
C GLY A 155 5.02 12.87 2.18
N GLY A 156 4.44 11.67 2.36
CA GLY A 156 4.80 10.70 3.40
C GLY A 156 6.06 9.89 3.16
N ARG A 157 6.94 10.31 2.24
CA ARG A 157 8.21 9.64 2.02
C ARG A 157 9.04 9.61 3.29
N PHE A 158 9.33 8.41 3.77
CA PHE A 158 9.84 8.20 5.11
C PHE A 158 11.15 7.39 5.10
N TRP A 159 12.21 8.00 5.61
CA TRP A 159 13.51 7.37 5.77
C TRP A 159 13.65 6.78 7.18
N TYR A 160 14.24 5.60 7.27
CA TYR A 160 14.56 4.98 8.55
C TYR A 160 15.88 4.23 8.54
N ALA A 161 16.42 3.99 9.72
CA ALA A 161 17.55 3.11 9.95
C ALA A 161 17.23 2.12 11.07
N ARG A 162 17.78 0.91 10.98
CA ARG A 162 17.64 -0.15 11.97
C ARG A 162 19.00 -0.75 12.30
N VAL A 163 19.21 -1.04 13.58
CA VAL A 163 20.36 -1.76 14.10
C VAL A 163 19.85 -3.00 14.81
N ASP A 164 20.27 -4.18 14.35
CA ASP A 164 19.91 -5.47 14.94
C ASP A 164 21.17 -6.14 15.52
N LEU A 165 21.13 -6.48 16.81
CA LEU A 165 22.19 -7.18 17.53
C LEU A 165 21.62 -8.46 18.16
N LYS A 166 22.25 -9.60 17.87
CA LYS A 166 21.90 -10.90 18.45
C LYS A 166 23.01 -11.34 19.40
N PHE A 167 22.64 -11.84 20.58
CA PHE A 167 23.54 -12.28 21.64
C PHE A 167 23.55 -13.80 21.77
#